data_AF-A0AB34BJK9-F1
#
_entry.id   AF-A0AB34BJK9-F1
#
_cell.length_a   1.000
_cell.length_b   1.000
_cell.length_c   1.000
_cell.angle_alpha   90.00
_cell.angle_beta   90.00
_cell.angle_gamma   90.00
#
_symmetry.space_group_name_H-M   'P 1'
#
loop_
_entity.id
_entity.type
_entity.pdbx_description
1 polymer ?
#
loop_
_entity_poly.entity_id
_entity_poly.type
_entity_poly.pdbx_seq_one_letter_code
_entity_poly.pdbx_strand_id
1 'polypeptide(L)'
;MKEKRKSKAGRNPKLDPAVYRYTVRFNEEEHNRFLAMFGKSGVYARSVFLKAHFFGQPFKVLKVDKTLVDYYTKLSDFHAQFRAVGTNYNQVVKELRLHFSEKKAMALLYKLEQHTVELVKLSRQIVELSRELKEQREQSQTCLDSAESRLKKSETQMEAKWSQKSV
;
A
#
# COMPACT_ATOMS: atom_id res chain seq x y z
N MET A 1 -77.77 14.71 -13.46
CA MET A 1 -76.63 14.40 -12.56
C MET A 1 -77.02 14.78 -11.14
N LYS A 2 -76.90 13.88 -10.16
CA LYS A 2 -77.23 14.19 -8.75
C LYS A 2 -76.00 14.78 -8.05
N GLU A 3 -76.06 16.06 -7.70
CA GLU A 3 -75.07 16.71 -6.82
C GLU A 3 -75.12 16.10 -5.42
N LYS A 4 -73.99 15.51 -4.98
CA LYS A 4 -73.83 15.00 -3.62
C LYS A 4 -73.49 16.16 -2.68
N ARG A 5 -74.39 16.45 -1.73
CA ARG A 5 -74.19 17.42 -0.65
C ARG A 5 -72.91 17.10 0.13
N LYS A 6 -71.96 18.04 0.21
CA LYS A 6 -70.71 17.90 0.98
C LYS A 6 -70.98 18.17 2.46
N SER A 7 -70.90 17.14 3.30
CA SER A 7 -70.82 17.28 4.77
C SER A 7 -69.53 18.01 5.15
N LYS A 8 -69.60 19.00 6.05
CA LYS A 8 -68.46 19.77 6.57
C LYS A 8 -67.65 19.02 7.66
N ALA A 9 -68.09 17.83 8.07
CA ALA A 9 -67.42 17.03 9.09
C ALA A 9 -67.07 15.63 8.57
N GLY A 10 -65.84 15.18 8.88
CA GLY A 10 -65.30 13.87 8.50
C GLY A 10 -64.17 13.93 7.47
N ARG A 11 -63.68 12.76 7.06
CA ARG A 11 -62.62 12.64 6.06
C ARG A 11 -63.12 13.13 4.71
N ASN A 12 -62.36 14.03 4.07
CA ASN A 12 -62.69 14.54 2.75
C ASN A 12 -62.99 13.38 1.77
N PRO A 13 -64.14 13.42 1.06
CA PRO A 13 -64.49 12.38 0.12
C PRO A 13 -63.48 12.32 -1.03
N LYS A 14 -63.10 11.10 -1.43
CA LYS A 14 -62.22 10.89 -2.57
C LYS A 14 -62.92 11.34 -3.85
N LEU A 15 -62.16 11.96 -4.76
CA LEU A 15 -62.65 12.40 -6.08
C LEU A 15 -63.22 11.22 -6.88
N ASP A 16 -62.56 10.06 -6.82
CA ASP A 16 -63.02 8.80 -7.42
C ASP A 16 -62.96 7.66 -6.40
N PRO A 17 -64.07 7.34 -5.70
CA PRO A 17 -64.11 6.23 -4.76
C PRO A 17 -64.25 4.90 -5.51
N ALA A 18 -63.46 3.90 -5.12
CA ALA A 18 -63.65 2.52 -5.57
C ALA A 18 -64.91 1.91 -4.93
N VAL A 19 -66.07 2.09 -5.57
CA VAL A 19 -67.38 1.66 -5.04
C VAL A 19 -67.69 0.20 -5.38
N TYR A 20 -67.23 -0.30 -6.53
CA TYR A 20 -67.54 -1.66 -7.01
C TYR A 20 -66.51 -2.67 -6.53
N ARG A 21 -66.98 -3.82 -6.01
CA ARG A 21 -66.15 -4.93 -5.54
C ARG A 21 -66.47 -6.22 -6.29
N TYR A 22 -65.45 -6.81 -6.89
CA TYR A 22 -65.52 -8.13 -7.53
C TYR A 22 -64.62 -9.11 -6.75
N THR A 23 -65.13 -10.30 -6.47
CA THR A 23 -64.37 -11.36 -5.77
C THR A 23 -63.89 -12.37 -6.79
N VAL A 24 -62.59 -12.69 -6.77
CA VAL A 24 -61.98 -13.70 -7.65
C VAL A 24 -61.58 -14.89 -6.80
N ARG A 25 -61.90 -16.10 -7.27
CA ARG A 25 -61.50 -17.37 -6.66
C ARG A 25 -60.46 -18.02 -7.54
N PHE A 26 -59.44 -18.63 -6.93
CA PHE A 26 -58.37 -19.33 -7.62
C PHE A 26 -58.39 -20.79 -7.22
N ASN A 27 -58.11 -21.67 -8.18
CA ASN A 27 -57.69 -23.03 -7.91
C ASN A 27 -56.19 -23.06 -7.54
N GLU A 28 -55.69 -24.19 -7.04
CA GLU A 28 -54.32 -24.30 -6.53
C GLU A 28 -53.25 -23.90 -7.55
N GLU A 29 -53.36 -24.38 -8.78
CA GLU A 29 -52.42 -24.05 -9.87
C GLU A 29 -52.44 -22.56 -10.26
N GLU A 30 -53.62 -21.95 -10.23
CA GLU A 30 -53.80 -20.53 -10.54
C GLU A 30 -53.22 -19.66 -9.42
N HIS A 31 -53.39 -20.10 -8.17
CA HIS A 31 -52.82 -19.44 -7.01
C HIS A 31 -51.29 -19.43 -7.05
N ASN A 32 -50.67 -20.56 -7.38
CA ASN A 32 -49.21 -20.67 -7.50
C ASN A 32 -48.66 -19.79 -8.62
N ARG A 33 -49.31 -19.77 -9.79
CA ARG A 33 -48.95 -18.87 -10.89
C ARG A 33 -49.11 -17.39 -10.49
N PHE A 34 -50.19 -17.04 -9.81
CA PHE A 34 -50.42 -15.70 -9.30
C PHE A 34 -49.32 -15.26 -8.31
N LEU A 35 -48.95 -16.11 -7.35
CA LEU A 35 -47.89 -15.80 -6.38
C LEU A 35 -46.53 -15.59 -7.06
N ALA A 36 -46.20 -16.42 -8.06
CA ALA A 36 -44.96 -16.26 -8.81
C ALA A 36 -44.90 -14.94 -9.59
N MET A 37 -46.02 -14.49 -10.15
CA MET A 37 -46.11 -13.20 -10.83
C MET A 37 -46.12 -12.02 -9.84
N PHE A 38 -46.88 -12.13 -8.75
CA PHE A 38 -46.97 -11.12 -7.71
C PHE A 38 -45.60 -10.87 -7.05
N GLY A 39 -44.84 -11.92 -6.74
CA GLY A 39 -43.51 -11.83 -6.15
C GLY A 39 -42.51 -11.08 -7.04
N LYS A 40 -42.63 -11.21 -8.36
CA LYS A 40 -41.80 -10.46 -9.33
C LYS A 40 -42.23 -8.99 -9.43
N SER A 41 -43.49 -8.68 -9.10
CA SER A 41 -44.07 -7.37 -9.36
C SER A 41 -43.62 -6.25 -8.45
N GLY A 42 -43.19 -6.57 -7.22
CA GLY A 42 -42.84 -5.58 -6.21
C GLY A 42 -44.01 -4.71 -5.73
N VAL A 43 -45.25 -5.00 -6.16
CA VAL A 43 -46.45 -4.26 -5.75
C VAL A 43 -46.84 -4.63 -4.32
N TYR A 44 -47.20 -3.64 -3.51
CA TYR A 44 -47.47 -3.84 -2.08
C TYR A 44 -48.72 -4.70 -1.77
N ALA A 45 -49.68 -4.78 -2.69
CA ALA A 45 -50.95 -5.47 -2.48
C ALA A 45 -51.39 -6.30 -3.69
N ARG A 46 -51.91 -7.50 -3.40
CA ARG A 46 -52.40 -8.47 -4.39
C ARG A 46 -53.52 -7.93 -5.28
N SER A 47 -54.45 -7.15 -4.71
CA SER A 47 -55.56 -6.54 -5.45
C SER A 47 -55.10 -5.44 -6.42
N VAL A 48 -54.06 -4.69 -6.05
CA VAL A 48 -53.47 -3.66 -6.91
C VAL A 48 -52.77 -4.31 -8.09
N PHE A 49 -52.03 -5.39 -7.84
CA PHE A 49 -51.41 -6.19 -8.89
C PHE A 49 -52.46 -6.76 -9.87
N LEU A 50 -53.54 -7.34 -9.35
CA LEU A 50 -54.62 -7.90 -10.16
C LEU A 50 -55.31 -6.82 -11.02
N LYS A 51 -55.57 -5.64 -10.46
CA LYS A 51 -56.15 -4.50 -11.18
C LYS A 51 -55.21 -4.05 -12.31
N ALA A 52 -53.92 -3.85 -12.01
CA ALA A 52 -52.94 -3.40 -13.00
C ALA A 52 -52.76 -4.42 -14.14
N HIS A 53 -52.72 -5.71 -13.80
CA HIS A 53 -52.61 -6.79 -14.77
C HIS A 53 -53.85 -6.91 -15.67
N PHE A 54 -55.05 -6.83 -15.09
CA PHE A 54 -56.31 -6.92 -15.83
C PHE A 54 -56.50 -5.74 -16.81
N PHE A 55 -56.09 -4.53 -16.43
CA PHE A 55 -56.16 -3.36 -17.30
C PHE A 55 -54.94 -3.20 -18.24
N GLY A 56 -54.15 -4.27 -18.44
CA GLY A 56 -53.11 -4.33 -19.47
C GLY A 56 -51.92 -3.40 -19.23
N GLN A 57 -51.65 -2.99 -17.98
CA GLN A 57 -50.44 -2.22 -17.72
C GLN A 57 -49.20 -3.07 -18.01
N PRO A 58 -48.25 -2.57 -18.83
CA PRO A 58 -47.06 -3.33 -19.20
C PRO A 58 -46.20 -3.55 -17.96
N PHE A 59 -46.02 -4.82 -17.61
CA PHE A 59 -45.21 -5.21 -16.48
C PHE A 59 -43.74 -5.35 -16.89
N LYS A 60 -42.87 -4.51 -16.34
CA LYS A 60 -41.43 -4.56 -16.60
C LYS A 60 -40.74 -5.34 -15.48
N VAL A 61 -40.42 -6.61 -15.71
CA VAL A 61 -39.51 -7.37 -14.83
C VAL A 61 -38.09 -6.87 -15.08
N LEU A 62 -37.57 -6.04 -14.18
CA LEU A 62 -36.15 -5.73 -14.16
C LEU A 62 -35.42 -6.88 -13.46
N LYS A 63 -34.88 -7.82 -14.25
CA LYS A 63 -33.93 -8.80 -13.72
C LYS A 63 -32.59 -8.10 -13.55
N VAL A 64 -32.20 -7.86 -12.31
CA VAL A 64 -30.87 -7.34 -11.99
C VAL A 64 -29.96 -8.55 -11.78
N ASP A 65 -29.02 -8.76 -12.70
CA ASP A 65 -27.99 -9.78 -12.55
C ASP A 65 -27.04 -9.34 -11.44
N LYS A 66 -27.23 -9.93 -10.25
CA LYS A 66 -26.49 -9.57 -9.04
C LYS A 66 -24.97 -9.73 -9.22
N THR A 67 -24.55 -10.74 -9.98
CA THR A 67 -23.14 -10.99 -10.34
C THR A 67 -22.51 -9.84 -11.12
N LEU A 68 -23.28 -9.22 -12.03
CA LEU A 68 -22.83 -8.11 -12.86
C LEU A 68 -22.71 -6.82 -12.03
N VAL A 69 -23.66 -6.59 -11.11
CA VAL A 69 -23.59 -5.49 -10.15
C VAL A 69 -22.38 -5.62 -9.23
N ASP A 70 -22.13 -6.82 -8.70
CA ASP A 70 -20.97 -7.10 -7.84
C ASP A 70 -19.66 -6.92 -8.61
N TYR A 71 -19.61 -7.31 -9.89
CA TYR A 71 -18.46 -7.09 -10.76
C TYR A 71 -18.17 -5.60 -10.96
N TYR A 72 -19.17 -4.79 -11.32
CA TYR A 72 -18.97 -3.34 -11.51
C TYR A 72 -18.59 -2.63 -10.21
N THR A 73 -19.12 -3.07 -9.08
CA THR A 73 -18.74 -2.53 -7.76
C THR A 73 -17.26 -2.79 -7.49
N LYS A 74 -16.80 -4.03 -7.65
CA LYS A 74 -15.38 -4.40 -7.49
C LYS A 74 -14.47 -3.63 -8.45
N LEU A 75 -14.90 -3.42 -9.70
CA LEU A 75 -14.13 -2.64 -10.67
C LEU A 75 -14.03 -1.17 -10.27
N SER A 76 -15.12 -0.59 -9.75
CA SER A 76 -15.13 0.79 -9.23
C SER A 76 -14.18 0.95 -8.05
N ASP A 77 -14.20 -0.01 -7.11
CA ASP A 77 -13.31 -0.03 -5.95
C ASP A 77 -11.85 -0.13 -6.37
N PHE A 78 -11.53 -0.97 -7.36
CA PHE A 78 -10.20 -1.09 -7.92
C PHE A 78 -9.70 0.23 -8.53
N HIS A 79 -10.55 0.95 -9.27
CA HIS A 79 -10.21 2.28 -9.77
C HIS A 79 -10.04 3.32 -8.65
N ALA A 80 -10.77 3.21 -7.55
CA ALA A 80 -10.58 4.06 -6.37
C ALA A 80 -9.20 3.82 -5.73
N GLN A 81 -8.74 2.56 -5.67
CA GLN A 81 -7.40 2.23 -5.16
C GLN A 81 -6.29 2.88 -6.00
N PHE A 82 -6.37 2.83 -7.33
CA PHE A 82 -5.38 3.50 -8.18
C PHE A 82 -5.34 5.02 -7.97
N ARG A 83 -6.50 5.66 -7.83
CA ARG A 83 -6.57 7.09 -7.52
C ARG A 83 -5.96 7.42 -6.16
N ALA A 84 -6.17 6.57 -5.15
CA ALA A 84 -5.57 6.73 -3.83
C ALA A 84 -4.04 6.66 -3.91
N VAL A 85 -3.49 5.67 -4.63
CA VAL A 85 -2.03 5.56 -4.84
C VAL A 85 -1.49 6.80 -5.55
N GLY A 86 -2.14 7.26 -6.62
CA GLY A 86 -1.72 8.48 -7.33
C GLY A 86 -1.76 9.74 -6.46
N THR A 87 -2.75 9.84 -5.56
CA THR A 87 -2.87 10.96 -4.62
C THR A 87 -1.75 10.93 -3.58
N ASN A 88 -1.47 9.77 -3.00
CA ASN A 88 -0.38 9.58 -2.04
C ASN A 88 0.98 9.90 -2.67
N TYR A 89 1.22 9.44 -3.90
CA TYR A 89 2.45 9.76 -4.64
C TYR A 89 2.61 11.27 -4.82
N ASN A 90 1.58 11.96 -5.33
CA ASN A 90 1.61 13.40 -5.52
C ASN A 90 1.85 14.16 -4.21
N GLN A 91 1.29 13.68 -3.10
CA GLN A 91 1.54 14.26 -1.79
C GLN A 91 3.01 14.12 -1.41
N VAL A 92 3.57 12.90 -1.46
CA VAL A 92 4.99 12.66 -1.13
C VAL A 92 5.92 13.51 -2.00
N VAL A 93 5.67 13.60 -3.31
CA VAL A 93 6.48 14.43 -4.23
C VAL A 93 6.36 15.91 -3.91
N LYS A 94 5.17 16.40 -3.58
CA LYS A 94 4.97 17.80 -3.16
C LYS A 94 5.66 18.09 -1.83
N GLU A 95 5.51 17.22 -0.84
CA GLU A 95 6.18 17.33 0.46
C GLU A 95 7.71 17.35 0.29
N LEU A 96 8.26 16.45 -0.51
CA LEU A 96 9.67 16.47 -0.89
C LEU A 96 10.05 17.78 -1.56
N ARG A 97 9.29 18.25 -2.54
CA ARG A 97 9.60 19.53 -3.24
C ARG A 97 9.50 20.75 -2.32
N LEU A 98 8.53 20.78 -1.41
CA LEU A 98 8.28 21.90 -0.48
C LEU A 98 9.32 21.93 0.65
N HIS A 99 9.59 20.79 1.27
CA HIS A 99 10.49 20.71 2.41
C HIS A 99 11.97 20.55 2.02
N PHE A 100 12.25 19.97 0.85
CA PHE A 100 13.58 19.78 0.28
C PHE A 100 13.88 20.87 -0.76
N SER A 101 14.13 22.08 -0.27
CA SER A 101 14.60 23.18 -1.13
C SER A 101 15.98 22.90 -1.70
N GLU A 102 16.27 23.41 -2.89
CA GLU A 102 17.61 23.37 -3.52
C GLU A 102 18.71 23.84 -2.56
N LYS A 103 18.46 24.87 -1.75
CA LYS A 103 19.40 25.36 -0.72
C LYS A 103 19.73 24.31 0.35
N LYS A 104 18.75 23.49 0.75
CA LYS A 104 18.97 22.40 1.73
C LYS A 104 19.72 21.23 1.09
N ALA A 105 19.40 20.89 -0.17
CA ALA A 105 20.15 19.89 -0.93
C ALA A 105 21.61 20.32 -1.10
N MET A 106 21.85 21.58 -1.46
CA MET A 106 23.19 22.17 -1.54
C MET A 106 23.92 22.17 -0.18
N ALA A 107 23.24 22.55 0.91
CA ALA A 107 23.84 22.52 2.24
C ALA A 107 24.26 21.10 2.68
N LEU A 108 23.45 20.09 2.34
CA LEU A 108 23.79 18.68 2.58
C LEU A 108 24.97 18.22 1.71
N LEU A 109 25.02 18.64 0.45
CA LEU A 109 26.14 18.36 -0.44
C LEU A 109 27.45 18.98 0.05
N TYR A 110 27.43 20.24 0.49
CA TYR A 110 28.62 20.87 1.07
C TYR A 110 29.10 20.17 2.33
N LYS A 111 28.17 19.76 3.23
CA LYS A 111 28.55 18.96 4.41
C LYS A 111 29.16 17.62 4.01
N LEU A 112 28.59 16.96 3.02
CA LEU A 112 29.11 15.69 2.50
C LEU A 112 30.52 15.87 1.93
N GLU A 113 30.74 16.91 1.13
CA GLU A 113 32.04 17.28 0.57
C GLU A 113 33.08 17.53 1.66
N GLN A 114 32.73 18.27 2.71
CA GLN A 114 33.63 18.50 3.84
C GLN A 114 34.02 17.19 4.53
N HIS A 115 33.06 16.31 4.79
CA HIS A 115 33.34 15.01 5.40
C HIS A 115 34.20 14.10 4.50
N THR A 116 34.03 14.12 3.18
CA THR A 116 34.94 13.38 2.29
C THR A 116 36.34 13.96 2.28
N VAL A 117 36.50 15.29 2.34
CA VAL A 117 37.82 15.91 2.48
C VAL A 117 38.50 15.50 3.79
N GLU A 118 37.77 15.52 4.92
CA GLU A 118 38.27 15.03 6.21
C GLU A 118 38.67 13.56 6.16
N LEU A 119 37.83 12.72 5.56
CA LEU A 119 38.11 11.29 5.37
C LEU A 119 39.40 11.07 4.56
N VAL A 120 39.60 11.83 3.48
CA VAL A 120 40.83 11.75 2.68
C VAL A 120 42.06 12.18 3.48
N LYS A 121 41.94 13.23 4.31
CA LYS A 121 43.04 13.67 5.20
C LYS A 121 43.40 12.57 6.21
N LEU A 122 42.40 12.00 6.88
CA LEU A 122 42.60 10.90 7.82
C LEU A 122 43.21 9.68 7.14
N SER A 123 42.74 9.34 5.93
CA SER A 123 43.30 8.24 5.14
C SER A 123 44.78 8.44 4.83
N ARG A 124 45.20 9.67 4.47
CA ARG A 124 46.63 9.99 4.27
C ARG A 124 47.44 9.83 5.55
N GLN A 125 46.94 10.32 6.67
CA GLN A 125 47.60 10.17 7.98
C GLN A 125 47.76 8.69 8.37
N ILE A 126 46.73 7.87 8.13
CA ILE A 126 46.79 6.42 8.38
C ILE A 126 47.89 5.78 7.52
N VAL A 127 48.00 6.16 6.25
CA VAL A 127 49.04 5.65 5.34
C VAL A 127 50.43 6.07 5.78
N GLU A 128 50.62 7.33 6.19
CA GLU A 128 51.90 7.84 6.69
C GLU A 128 52.33 7.12 7.97
N LEU A 129 51.45 7.05 8.98
CA LEU A 129 51.71 6.30 10.22
C LEU A 129 52.01 4.82 9.96
N SER A 130 51.33 4.21 8.98
CA SER A 130 51.58 2.82 8.60
C SER A 130 52.98 2.63 7.98
N ARG A 131 53.49 3.63 7.24
CA ARG A 131 54.86 3.61 6.69
C ARG A 131 55.89 3.77 7.80
N GLU A 132 55.71 4.74 8.70
CA GLU A 132 56.62 4.97 9.83
C GLU A 132 56.73 3.73 10.73
N LEU A 133 55.60 3.09 11.06
CA LEU A 133 55.59 1.84 11.83
C LEU A 133 56.30 0.70 11.11
N LYS A 134 56.19 0.63 9.77
CA LYS A 134 56.89 -0.38 8.97
C LYS A 134 58.40 -0.14 8.99
N GLU A 135 58.84 1.10 8.79
CA GLU A 135 60.26 1.49 8.83
C GLU A 135 60.87 1.22 10.22
N GLN A 136 60.17 1.57 11.31
CA GLN A 136 60.63 1.28 12.67
C GLN A 136 60.78 -0.22 12.94
N ARG A 137 59.85 -1.04 12.42
CA ARG A 137 59.94 -2.51 12.51
C ARG A 137 61.12 -3.07 11.72
N GLU A 138 61.33 -2.59 10.50
CA GLU A 138 62.47 -3.00 9.66
C GLU A 138 63.81 -2.61 10.30
N GLN A 139 63.94 -1.38 10.82
CA GLN A 139 65.14 -0.95 11.54
C GLN A 139 65.40 -1.81 12.78
N SER A 140 64.37 -2.06 13.60
CA SER A 140 64.50 -2.91 14.79
C SER A 140 64.93 -4.33 14.42
N GLN A 141 64.36 -4.90 13.36
CA GLN A 141 64.76 -6.22 12.85
C GLN A 141 66.21 -6.23 12.36
N THR A 142 66.64 -5.23 11.59
CA THR A 142 68.05 -5.14 11.15
C THR A 142 69.03 -4.99 12.31
N CYS A 143 68.67 -4.27 13.37
CA CYS A 143 69.46 -4.17 14.59
C CYS A 143 69.57 -5.51 15.32
N LEU A 144 68.48 -6.27 15.41
CA LEU A 144 68.47 -7.63 15.98
C LEU A 144 69.34 -8.57 15.15
N ASP A 145 69.15 -8.61 13.82
CA ASP A 145 69.93 -9.48 12.92
C ASP A 145 71.44 -9.14 12.97
N SER A 146 71.78 -7.84 13.08
CA SER A 146 73.17 -7.39 13.27
C SER A 146 73.74 -7.79 14.63
N ALA A 147 72.95 -7.74 15.70
CA ALA A 147 73.38 -8.19 17.03
C ALA A 147 73.59 -9.72 17.06
N GLU A 148 72.68 -10.50 16.47
CA GLU A 148 72.79 -11.96 16.38
C GLU A 148 74.03 -12.39 15.57
N SER A 149 74.31 -11.72 14.44
CA SER A 149 75.50 -12.02 13.63
C SER A 149 76.81 -11.71 14.36
N ARG A 150 76.87 -10.63 15.15
CA ARG A 150 78.02 -10.32 16.03
C ARG A 150 78.21 -11.38 17.11
N LEU A 151 77.12 -11.86 17.71
CA LEU A 151 77.16 -12.89 18.73
C LEU A 151 77.72 -14.21 18.17
N LYS A 152 77.17 -14.69 17.05
CA LYS A 152 77.68 -15.88 16.34
C LYS A 152 79.16 -15.76 15.95
N LYS A 153 79.59 -14.58 15.51
CA LYS A 153 81.02 -14.33 15.19
C LYS A 153 81.91 -14.40 16.42
N SER A 154 81.43 -13.95 17.58
CA SER A 154 82.17 -14.07 18.84
C SER A 154 82.23 -15.51 19.34
N GLU A 155 81.13 -16.27 19.23
CA GLU A 155 81.06 -17.68 19.60
C GLU A 155 82.02 -18.52 18.75
N THR A 156 81.97 -18.40 17.43
CA THR A 156 82.90 -19.10 16.52
C THR A 156 84.36 -18.74 16.75
N GLN A 157 84.67 -17.47 17.07
CA GLN A 157 86.04 -17.09 17.45
C GLN A 157 86.48 -17.74 18.76
N MET A 158 85.58 -17.86 19.75
CA MET A 158 85.87 -18.50 21.02
C MET A 158 86.05 -20.02 20.85
N GLU A 159 85.20 -20.68 20.06
CA GLU A 159 85.34 -22.10 19.70
C GLU A 159 86.66 -22.38 18.98
N ALA A 160 87.03 -21.55 18.00
CA ALA A 160 88.30 -21.68 17.29
C ALA A 160 89.51 -21.51 18.23
N LYS A 161 89.46 -20.53 19.15
CA LYS A 161 90.51 -20.34 20.17
C LYS A 161 90.60 -21.50 21.15
N TRP A 162 89.47 -22.06 21.56
CA TRP A 162 89.43 -23.20 22.47
C TRP A 162 89.98 -24.48 21.80
N SER A 163 89.62 -24.71 20.54
CA SER A 163 90.11 -25.84 19.74
C SER A 163 91.62 -25.80 19.49
N GLN A 164 92.20 -24.61 19.27
CA GLN A 164 93.67 -24.45 19.17
C GLN A 164 94.40 -24.75 20.49
N LYS A 165 93.72 -24.64 21.63
CA LYS A 165 94.30 -24.83 22.96
C LYS A 165 94.15 -26.27 23.48
N SER A 166 93.37 -27.11 22.79
CA SER A 166 93.09 -28.50 23.16
C SER A 166 93.89 -29.54 22.35
N VAL A 167 94.93 -29.12 21.61
CA VAL A 167 95.94 -29.96 20.94
C VAL A 167 97.25 -29.85 21.71
#